data_AF-A0A6G2DDW3-F1
#
_entry.id   AF-A0A6G2DDW3-F1
#
_cell.length_a   1.000
_cell.length_b   1.000
_cell.length_c   1.000
_cell.angle_alpha   90.00
_cell.angle_beta   90.00
_cell.angle_gamma   90.00
#
_symmetry.space_group_name_H-M   'P 1'
#
loop_
_entity.id
_entity.type
_entity.pdbx_description
1 polymer ?
#
loop_
_entity_poly.entity_id
_entity_poly.type
_entity_poly.pdbx_seq_one_letter_code
_entity_poly.pdbx_strand_id
1 'polypeptide(L)'
;IQGDNKGWANEELVDNENGNYDYLMYADLDFKHPEVIQNIYDWADWFMETTGVAGFRLDAVKHIDSFFMRNFIRDMKEKYGDDFYVFGEFWNPDKEANLDYLEKTEEHFDLVDVRLHQNLFEASQAGANYDLRGIFTDSLVELKPDK
;
A
#
# COMPACT_ATOMS: atom_id res chain seq x y z
N ILE A 1 -19.73 4.22 -13.25
CA ILE A 1 -19.06 5.53 -13.39
C ILE A 1 -19.84 6.38 -14.38
N GLN A 2 -20.32 7.57 -14.01
CA GLN A 2 -20.98 8.53 -14.93
C GLN A 2 -20.28 9.89 -14.86
N GLY A 3 -19.97 10.46 -16.03
CA GLY A 3 -19.34 11.78 -16.22
C GLY A 3 -18.33 11.78 -17.38
N ASP A 4 -18.20 12.92 -18.08
CA ASP A 4 -17.20 13.10 -19.14
C ASP A 4 -15.78 13.03 -18.55
N ASN A 5 -14.85 12.36 -19.25
CA ASN A 5 -13.48 12.02 -18.82
C ASN A 5 -13.33 11.04 -17.65
N LYS A 6 -14.39 10.33 -17.24
CA LYS A 6 -14.24 9.30 -16.21
C LYS A 6 -13.84 7.96 -16.82
N GLY A 7 -12.73 7.40 -16.34
CA GLY A 7 -12.24 6.08 -16.70
C GLY A 7 -11.41 5.51 -15.55
N TRP A 8 -11.24 4.19 -15.56
CA TRP A 8 -10.45 3.47 -14.57
C TRP A 8 -9.01 3.99 -14.48
N ALA A 9 -8.33 3.72 -13.36
CA ALA A 9 -6.88 3.79 -13.30
C ALA A 9 -6.28 3.00 -14.46
N ASN A 10 -5.17 3.48 -15.01
CA ASN A 10 -4.51 2.78 -16.11
C ASN A 10 -4.01 1.43 -15.57
N GLU A 11 -4.10 0.35 -16.34
CA GLU A 11 -3.74 -1.01 -15.88
C GLU A 11 -2.29 -1.10 -15.34
N GLU A 12 -1.42 -0.18 -15.75
CA GLU A 12 -0.03 -0.09 -15.25
C GLU A 12 0.10 0.52 -13.84
N LEU A 13 -0.95 1.17 -13.33
CA LEU A 13 -0.96 1.96 -12.07
C LEU A 13 -1.66 1.24 -10.92
N VAL A 14 -2.24 0.06 -11.16
CA VAL A 14 -2.92 -0.82 -10.19
C VAL A 14 -2.51 -2.28 -10.42
N ASP A 15 -2.79 -3.18 -9.48
CA ASP A 15 -2.48 -4.60 -9.66
C ASP A 15 -3.35 -5.21 -10.79
N ASN A 16 -2.75 -6.14 -11.55
CA ASN A 16 -3.32 -6.79 -12.73
C ASN A 16 -4.07 -8.09 -12.39
N GLU A 17 -4.18 -8.49 -11.12
CA GLU A 17 -5.15 -9.52 -10.73
C GLU A 17 -6.55 -9.12 -11.27
N ASN A 18 -7.20 -9.99 -12.05
CA ASN A 18 -8.47 -9.71 -12.75
C ASN A 18 -8.46 -8.58 -13.83
N GLY A 19 -7.30 -8.14 -14.31
CA GLY A 19 -7.15 -7.22 -15.46
C GLY A 19 -7.09 -5.74 -15.09
N ASN A 20 -7.97 -5.26 -14.21
CA ASN A 20 -7.90 -3.92 -13.62
C ASN A 20 -8.56 -3.94 -12.24
N TYR A 21 -7.76 -3.97 -11.18
CA TYR A 21 -8.27 -4.06 -9.81
C TYR A 21 -8.39 -2.69 -9.12
N ASP A 22 -8.74 -1.64 -9.87
CA ASP A 22 -9.13 -0.32 -9.31
C ASP A 22 -10.38 -0.48 -8.43
N TYR A 23 -11.38 -1.22 -8.90
CA TYR A 23 -12.59 -1.50 -8.11
C TYR A 23 -12.39 -2.65 -7.11
N LEU A 24 -12.38 -2.34 -5.82
CA LEU A 24 -12.53 -3.34 -4.75
C LEU A 24 -14.00 -3.49 -4.32
N MET A 25 -14.59 -2.47 -3.69
CA MET A 25 -15.95 -2.50 -3.11
C MET A 25 -16.56 -1.08 -3.01
N TYR A 26 -17.90 -1.00 -2.90
CA TYR A 26 -18.68 0.24 -2.71
C TYR A 26 -18.59 1.25 -3.87
N ALA A 27 -18.35 2.53 -3.56
CA ALA A 27 -18.25 3.62 -4.52
C ALA A 27 -16.80 4.06 -4.57
N ASP A 28 -16.11 3.55 -5.58
CA ASP A 28 -14.69 3.79 -5.79
C ASP A 28 -14.41 5.26 -6.13
N LEU A 29 -13.35 5.82 -5.55
CA LEU A 29 -13.03 7.23 -5.67
C LEU A 29 -12.25 7.49 -6.96
N ASP A 30 -12.63 8.55 -7.67
CA ASP A 30 -11.91 8.99 -8.86
C ASP A 30 -10.70 9.83 -8.46
N PHE A 31 -9.55 9.18 -8.23
CA PHE A 31 -8.28 9.82 -7.86
C PHE A 31 -7.67 10.69 -8.96
N LYS A 32 -8.31 10.81 -10.13
CA LYS A 32 -7.93 11.77 -11.18
C LYS A 32 -8.73 13.07 -11.10
N HIS A 33 -9.82 13.10 -10.33
CA HIS A 33 -10.67 14.27 -10.20
C HIS A 33 -10.04 15.30 -9.24
N PRO A 34 -9.74 16.54 -9.69
CA PRO A 34 -9.02 17.52 -8.86
C PRO A 34 -9.69 17.84 -7.52
N GLU A 35 -11.02 17.91 -7.49
CA GLU A 35 -11.76 18.14 -6.24
C GLU A 35 -11.68 16.94 -5.28
N VAL A 36 -11.60 15.71 -5.79
CA VAL A 36 -11.45 14.52 -4.94
C VAL A 36 -10.06 14.53 -4.30
N ILE A 37 -9.03 14.80 -5.10
CA ILE A 37 -7.66 14.96 -4.62
C ILE A 37 -7.62 16.03 -3.50
N GLN A 38 -8.13 17.24 -3.78
CA GLN A 38 -8.11 18.32 -2.78
C GLN A 38 -8.82 17.93 -1.49
N ASN A 39 -10.00 17.30 -1.57
CA ASN A 39 -10.73 16.86 -0.38
C ASN A 39 -9.96 15.81 0.44
N ILE A 40 -9.17 14.94 -0.21
CA ILE A 40 -8.35 13.96 0.51
C ILE A 40 -7.23 14.66 1.29
N TYR A 41 -6.57 15.67 0.72
CA TYR A 41 -5.57 16.47 1.43
C TYR A 41 -6.20 17.24 2.60
N ASP A 42 -7.34 17.90 2.38
CA ASP A 42 -8.05 18.63 3.44
C ASP A 42 -8.48 17.70 4.58
N TRP A 43 -8.94 16.49 4.25
CA TRP A 43 -9.28 15.47 5.23
C TRP A 43 -8.05 14.98 6.01
N ALA A 44 -6.94 14.72 5.32
CA ALA A 44 -5.72 14.25 5.96
C ALA A 44 -5.20 15.29 6.95
N ASP A 45 -5.21 16.56 6.58
CA ASP A 45 -4.84 17.67 7.44
C ASP A 45 -5.74 17.78 8.67
N TRP A 46 -7.05 17.79 8.46
CA TRP A 46 -8.01 17.81 9.57
C TRP A 46 -7.81 16.62 10.52
N PHE A 47 -7.61 15.41 9.98
CA PHE A 47 -7.45 14.20 10.76
C PHE A 47 -6.16 14.25 11.60
N MET A 48 -5.07 14.71 11.01
CA MET A 48 -3.78 14.90 11.69
C MET A 48 -3.88 15.93 12.82
N GLU A 49 -4.43 17.12 12.53
CA GLU A 49 -4.59 18.18 13.54
C GLU A 49 -5.53 17.77 14.68
N THR A 50 -6.58 17.01 14.37
CA THR A 50 -7.58 16.60 15.35
C THR A 50 -7.07 15.50 16.27
N THR A 51 -6.33 14.54 15.73
CA THR A 51 -5.94 13.32 16.46
C THR A 51 -4.52 13.38 17.04
N GLY A 52 -3.62 14.16 16.43
CA GLY A 52 -2.22 14.22 16.81
C GLY A 52 -1.46 12.91 16.58
N VAL A 53 -1.93 12.05 15.67
CA VAL A 53 -1.19 10.84 15.27
C VAL A 53 0.10 11.22 14.53
N ALA A 54 1.06 10.30 14.49
CA ALA A 54 2.38 10.51 13.88
C ALA A 54 2.57 9.65 12.61
N GLY A 55 1.48 9.30 11.92
CA GLY A 55 1.58 8.38 10.80
C GLY A 55 0.27 7.81 10.32
N PHE A 56 0.34 7.04 9.23
CA PHE A 56 -0.80 6.36 8.63
C PHE A 56 -0.57 4.85 8.44
N ARG A 57 -1.65 4.10 8.61
CA ARG A 57 -1.82 2.79 8.00
C ARG A 57 -2.71 2.98 6.78
N LEU A 58 -2.21 2.58 5.62
CA LEU A 58 -2.94 2.68 4.36
C LEU A 58 -3.67 1.36 4.10
N ASP A 59 -4.99 1.43 3.92
CA ASP A 59 -5.84 0.28 3.65
C ASP A 59 -5.82 -0.06 2.16
N ALA A 60 -5.82 -1.35 1.83
CA ALA A 60 -6.12 -1.83 0.49
C ALA A 60 -5.31 -1.16 -0.66
N VAL A 61 -4.03 -0.88 -0.43
CA VAL A 61 -3.22 0.01 -1.31
C VAL A 61 -2.99 -0.53 -2.72
N LYS A 62 -3.21 -1.83 -2.93
CA LYS A 62 -3.17 -2.47 -4.26
C LYS A 62 -4.28 -1.99 -5.22
N HIS A 63 -5.31 -1.34 -4.68
CA HIS A 63 -6.48 -0.85 -5.42
C HIS A 63 -6.48 0.66 -5.63
N ILE A 64 -5.47 1.37 -5.12
CA ILE A 64 -5.37 2.81 -5.25
C ILE A 64 -4.25 3.12 -6.24
N ASP A 65 -4.49 4.08 -7.13
CA ASP A 65 -3.50 4.59 -8.08
C ASP A 65 -2.15 4.86 -7.40
N SER A 66 -1.12 4.11 -7.81
CA SER A 66 0.19 4.17 -7.15
C SER A 66 0.86 5.54 -7.31
N PHE A 67 0.57 6.26 -8.39
CA PHE A 67 1.08 7.61 -8.62
C PHE A 67 0.47 8.63 -7.65
N PHE A 68 -0.84 8.56 -7.42
CA PHE A 68 -1.50 9.35 -6.38
C PHE A 68 -0.91 9.04 -5.01
N MET A 69 -0.85 7.76 -4.62
CA MET A 69 -0.33 7.35 -3.31
C MET A 69 1.11 7.81 -3.09
N ARG A 70 1.97 7.66 -4.10
CA ARG A 70 3.35 8.14 -4.06
C ARG A 70 3.41 9.64 -3.75
N ASN A 71 2.70 10.48 -4.51
CA ASN A 71 2.74 11.93 -4.33
C ASN A 71 2.11 12.36 -3.00
N PHE A 72 0.97 11.76 -2.65
CA PHE A 72 0.28 12.03 -1.40
C PHE A 72 1.17 11.76 -0.18
N ILE A 73 1.82 10.59 -0.12
CA ILE A 73 2.69 10.24 1.00
C ILE A 73 3.97 11.09 1.03
N ARG A 74 4.56 11.42 -0.12
CA ARG A 74 5.68 12.38 -0.18
C ARG A 74 5.28 13.70 0.48
N ASP A 75 4.17 14.29 0.04
CA ASP A 75 3.72 15.60 0.51
C ASP A 75 3.39 15.59 2.01
N MET A 76 2.78 14.51 2.50
CA MET A 76 2.51 14.32 3.92
C MET A 76 3.80 14.22 4.74
N LYS A 77 4.79 13.46 4.29
CA LYS A 77 6.11 13.38 4.97
C LYS A 77 6.84 14.72 4.97
N GLU A 78 6.83 15.45 3.85
CA GLU A 78 7.42 16.79 3.77
C GLU A 78 6.75 17.78 4.74
N LYS A 79 5.43 17.67 4.93
CA LYS A 79 4.67 18.57 5.81
C LYS A 79 4.84 18.23 7.30
N TYR A 80 4.77 16.96 7.68
CA TYR A 80 4.73 16.52 9.08
C TYR A 80 6.10 16.07 9.62
N GLY A 81 7.10 15.93 8.76
CA GLY A 81 8.48 15.65 9.12
C GLY A 81 8.86 14.17 9.12
N ASP A 82 10.14 13.90 9.40
CA ASP A 82 10.76 12.58 9.27
C ASP A 82 10.19 11.51 10.22
N ASP A 83 9.60 11.93 11.35
CA ASP A 83 8.94 11.03 12.30
C ASP A 83 7.57 10.53 11.80
N PHE A 84 7.08 11.04 10.66
CA PHE A 84 5.80 10.64 10.07
C PHE A 84 5.90 9.26 9.42
N TYR A 85 5.50 8.23 10.15
CA TYR A 85 5.60 6.84 9.71
C TYR A 85 4.40 6.39 8.88
N VAL A 86 4.64 5.69 7.77
CA VAL A 86 3.58 5.20 6.90
C VAL A 86 3.87 3.78 6.49
N PHE A 87 2.86 2.91 6.60
CA PHE A 87 2.89 1.58 6.03
C PHE A 87 1.54 1.22 5.39
N GLY A 88 1.58 0.38 4.37
CA GLY A 88 0.42 -0.02 3.58
C GLY A 88 0.13 -1.51 3.62
N GLU A 89 -1.16 -1.84 3.57
CA GLU A 89 -1.62 -3.21 3.39
C GLU A 89 -1.68 -3.56 1.90
N PHE A 90 -0.57 -4.09 1.37
CA PHE A 90 -0.52 -4.71 0.05
C PHE A 90 -0.63 -6.23 0.23
N TRP A 91 -1.88 -6.75 0.18
CA TRP A 91 -2.13 -8.15 0.53
C TRP A 91 -1.80 -9.13 -0.60
N ASN A 92 -0.50 -9.34 -0.84
CA ASN A 92 0.05 -10.26 -1.84
C ASN A 92 1.35 -10.89 -1.29
N PRO A 93 1.50 -12.24 -1.26
CA PRO A 93 2.72 -12.88 -0.78
C PRO A 93 3.82 -13.02 -1.85
N ASP A 94 3.55 -12.67 -3.10
CA ASP A 94 4.53 -12.77 -4.18
C ASP A 94 5.59 -11.68 -4.04
N LYS A 95 6.85 -12.08 -3.97
CA LYS A 95 7.95 -11.14 -3.74
C LYS A 95 8.12 -10.13 -4.87
N GLU A 96 7.92 -10.54 -6.12
CA GLU A 96 8.14 -9.66 -7.27
C GLU A 96 7.05 -8.60 -7.32
N ALA A 97 5.80 -8.96 -7.00
CA ALA A 97 4.69 -8.01 -6.87
C ALA A 97 4.95 -6.97 -5.77
N ASN A 98 5.47 -7.39 -4.61
CA ASN A 98 5.81 -6.45 -3.53
C ASN A 98 6.96 -5.52 -3.93
N LEU A 99 8.02 -6.05 -4.57
CA LEU A 99 9.17 -5.26 -5.01
C LEU A 99 8.78 -4.25 -6.10
N ASP A 100 7.95 -4.66 -7.07
CA ASP A 100 7.42 -3.77 -8.12
C ASP A 100 6.57 -2.64 -7.51
N TYR A 101 5.72 -2.96 -6.54
CA TYR A 101 4.89 -1.95 -5.87
C TYR A 101 5.73 -0.95 -5.04
N LEU A 102 6.74 -1.44 -4.33
CA LEU A 102 7.72 -0.58 -3.62
C LEU A 102 8.47 0.34 -4.60
N GLU A 103 8.87 -0.17 -5.77
CA GLU A 103 9.52 0.64 -6.81
C GLU A 103 8.58 1.72 -7.36
N LYS A 104 7.34 1.37 -7.70
CA LYS A 104 6.31 2.30 -8.20
C LYS A 104 5.99 3.43 -7.22
N THR A 105 6.09 3.15 -5.92
CA THR A 105 5.86 4.12 -4.85
C THR A 105 7.15 4.84 -4.40
N GLU A 106 8.26 4.60 -5.09
CA GLU A 106 9.61 5.09 -4.76
C GLU A 106 9.99 4.84 -3.29
N GLU A 107 9.51 3.72 -2.74
CA GLU A 107 9.73 3.29 -1.37
C GLU A 107 9.38 4.36 -0.31
N HIS A 108 8.43 5.24 -0.64
CA HIS A 108 7.99 6.32 0.26
C HIS A 108 7.26 5.79 1.51
N PHE A 109 6.81 4.54 1.52
CA PHE A 109 6.22 3.88 2.69
C PHE A 109 6.50 2.38 2.67
N ASP A 110 6.34 1.74 3.83
CA ASP A 110 6.62 0.31 4.01
C ASP A 110 5.39 -0.54 3.71
N LEU A 111 5.57 -1.85 3.51
CA LEU A 111 4.47 -2.79 3.29
C LEU A 111 4.38 -3.80 4.43
N VAL A 112 3.18 -4.30 4.68
CA VAL A 112 3.01 -5.47 5.54
C VAL A 112 3.69 -6.69 4.89
N ASP A 113 4.57 -7.37 5.63
CA ASP A 113 5.24 -8.58 5.15
C ASP A 113 4.30 -9.80 5.14
N VAL A 114 3.47 -9.87 4.09
CA VAL A 114 2.48 -10.95 3.92
C VAL A 114 3.15 -12.30 3.73
N ARG A 115 4.33 -12.34 3.10
CA ARG A 115 5.07 -13.58 2.91
C ARG A 115 5.59 -14.14 4.23
N LEU A 116 6.14 -13.29 5.11
CA LEU A 116 6.51 -13.71 6.46
C LEU A 116 5.30 -14.19 7.27
N HIS A 117 4.16 -13.48 7.17
CA HIS A 117 2.91 -13.92 7.80
C HIS A 117 2.52 -15.34 7.36
N GLN A 118 2.60 -15.65 6.06
CA GLN A 118 2.32 -16.98 5.55
C GLN A 118 3.33 -18.03 6.02
N ASN A 119 4.63 -17.72 6.01
CA ASN A 119 5.66 -18.63 6.52
C ASN A 119 5.40 -19.00 7.99
N LEU A 120 5.01 -18.03 8.82
CA LEU A 120 4.63 -18.24 10.22
C LEU A 120 3.35 -19.07 10.35
N PHE A 121 2.35 -18.81 9.51
CA PHE A 121 1.13 -19.61 9.47
C PHE A 121 1.43 -21.08 9.12
N GLU A 122 2.20 -21.33 8.06
CA GLU A 122 2.61 -22.66 7.63
C GLU A 122 3.42 -23.39 8.72
N ALA A 123 4.37 -22.70 9.36
CA ALA A 123 5.13 -23.24 10.48
C ALA A 123 4.23 -23.64 11.65
N SER A 124 3.20 -22.85 11.95
CA SER A 124 2.24 -23.17 13.01
C SER A 124 1.44 -24.45 12.72
N GLN A 125 1.13 -24.72 11.45
CA GLN A 125 0.38 -25.92 11.04
C GLN A 125 1.27 -27.16 10.97
N ALA A 126 2.51 -27.01 10.49
CA ALA A 126 3.45 -28.11 10.34
C ALA A 126 4.16 -28.50 11.65
N GLY A 127 4.21 -27.59 12.63
CA GLY A 127 4.83 -27.83 13.92
C GLY A 127 6.31 -28.22 13.79
N ALA A 128 6.71 -29.33 14.42
CA ALA A 128 8.09 -29.81 14.39
C ALA A 128 8.61 -30.23 13.01
N ASN A 129 7.73 -30.35 12.01
CA ASN A 129 8.11 -30.73 10.64
C ASN A 129 8.51 -29.53 9.77
N TYR A 130 8.29 -28.30 10.22
CA TYR A 130 8.70 -27.10 9.49
C TYR A 130 10.20 -26.84 9.67
N ASP A 131 10.90 -26.55 8.58
CA ASP A 131 12.31 -26.14 8.64
C ASP A 131 12.43 -24.64 8.95
N LEU A 132 12.66 -24.31 10.22
CA LEU A 132 12.78 -22.92 10.70
C LEU A 132 13.91 -22.13 10.03
N ARG A 133 14.88 -22.78 9.35
CA ARG A 133 15.92 -22.07 8.59
C ARG A 133 15.35 -21.27 7.43
N GLY A 134 14.18 -21.66 6.90
CA GLY A 134 13.49 -21.00 5.80
C GLY A 134 12.39 -20.01 6.22
N ILE A 135 12.27 -19.66 7.52
CA ILE A 135 11.14 -18.85 8.00
C ILE A 135 11.07 -17.46 7.35
N PHE A 136 12.21 -16.91 6.91
CA PHE A 136 12.30 -15.62 6.24
C PHE A 136 12.36 -15.71 4.71
N THR A 137 12.33 -16.92 4.14
CA THR A 137 12.51 -17.08 2.70
C THR A 137 11.44 -16.33 1.91
N ASP A 138 11.91 -15.51 0.97
CA ASP A 138 11.14 -14.62 0.09
C ASP A 138 10.35 -13.52 0.81
N SER A 139 10.57 -13.32 2.12
CA SER A 139 9.91 -12.28 2.91
C SER A 139 10.48 -10.88 2.65
N LEU A 140 9.69 -9.83 2.88
CA LEU A 140 10.17 -8.46 2.74
C LEU A 140 11.34 -8.18 3.70
N VAL A 141 11.29 -8.67 4.93
CA VAL A 141 12.40 -8.49 5.88
C VAL A 141 13.71 -9.17 5.43
N GLU A 142 13.64 -10.22 4.60
CA GLU A 142 14.83 -10.82 3.98
C GLU A 142 15.33 -9.98 2.80
N LEU A 143 14.42 -9.50 1.96
CA LEU A 143 14.73 -8.84 0.69
C LEU A 143 15.10 -7.36 0.85
N LYS A 144 14.49 -6.68 1.83
CA LYS A 144 14.57 -5.25 2.12
C LYS A 144 14.58 -5.02 3.64
N PRO A 145 15.64 -5.42 4.38
CA PRO A 145 15.65 -5.38 5.85
C PRO A 145 15.56 -3.98 6.48
N ASP A 146 15.82 -2.93 5.69
CA ASP A 146 15.71 -1.54 6.11
C ASP A 146 14.34 -0.91 5.75
N LYS A 147 13.36 -1.75 5.36
CA LYS A 147 11.99 -1.40 4.98
C LYS A 147 10.98 -2.33 5.64
#